data_AF-A0A4Q9H951-F1
#
_entry.id   AF-A0A4Q9H951-F1
#
_cell.length_a   1.000
_cell.length_b   1.000
_cell.length_c   1.000
_cell.angle_alpha   90.00
_cell.angle_beta   90.00
_cell.angle_gamma   90.00
#
_symmetry.space_group_name_H-M   'P 1'
#
loop_
_entity.id
_entity.type
_entity.pdbx_description
1 polymer ?
#
loop_
_entity_poly.entity_id
_entity_poly.type
_entity_poly.pdbx_seq_one_letter_code
_entity_poly.pdbx_strand_id
1 'polypeptide(L)' 'MVQLHRVMVKSDNGQARETKTVEMDVKVADLAFHDEGKKGWNIEAGDFMLQLGNSPGHISQKPKIAVK' A
#
# COMPACT_ATOMS: atom_id res chain seq x y z
N MET A 1 -0.75 10.78 -13.31
CA MET A 1 -0.62 11.15 -11.88
C MET A 1 -1.88 10.64 -11.22
N VAL A 2 -1.82 9.55 -10.46
CA VAL A 2 -3.02 8.89 -9.88
C VAL A 2 -3.01 9.05 -8.36
N GLN A 3 -4.19 9.37 -7.85
CA GLN A 3 -4.63 9.67 -6.49
C GLN A 3 -3.72 9.21 -5.34
N LEU A 4 -3.34 10.22 -4.53
CA LEU A 4 -2.77 10.11 -3.19
C LEU A 4 -3.73 9.33 -2.28
N HIS A 5 -3.34 8.14 -1.81
CA HIS A 5 -4.09 7.41 -0.79
C HIS A 5 -3.41 7.59 0.56
N ARG A 6 -3.96 8.47 1.39
CA ARG A 6 -3.49 8.71 2.75
C ARG A 6 -3.78 7.47 3.60
N VAL A 7 -2.74 6.80 4.10
CA VAL A 7 -2.91 5.70 5.07
C VAL A 7 -2.32 6.07 6.42
N MET A 8 -3.12 5.96 7.48
CA MET A 8 -2.76 6.41 8.84
C MET A 8 -2.22 5.25 9.68
N VAL A 9 -0.90 5.07 9.78
CA VAL A 9 -0.32 4.01 10.62
C VAL A 9 -0.20 4.47 12.09
N LYS A 10 -0.78 3.72 13.04
CA LYS A 10 -0.58 3.93 14.49
C LYS A 10 0.55 3.02 14.98
N SER A 11 1.58 3.60 15.60
CA SER A 11 2.68 2.87 16.25
C SER A 11 2.59 3.09 17.76
N ASP A 12 2.68 2.03 18.57
CA ASP A 12 2.78 2.11 20.03
C ASP A 12 4.14 1.53 20.45
N ASN A 13 5.05 2.40 20.87
CA ASN A 13 6.38 2.01 21.35
C ASN A 13 6.59 2.55 22.76
N GLY A 14 5.94 1.92 23.76
CA GLY A 14 6.44 1.68 25.13
C GLY A 14 6.91 2.83 26.04
N GLN A 15 7.20 4.03 25.55
CA GLN A 15 7.69 5.19 26.31
C GLN A 15 7.09 6.44 25.68
N ALA A 16 6.07 6.99 26.37
CA ALA A 16 5.19 8.07 25.93
C ALA A 16 4.37 7.75 24.66
N ARG A 17 3.04 7.93 24.74
CA ARG A 17 2.10 7.73 23.63
C ARG A 17 2.29 8.80 22.54
N GLU A 18 3.40 8.74 21.80
CA GLU A 18 3.60 9.56 20.60
C GLU A 18 2.95 8.88 19.41
N THR A 19 1.82 9.44 18.94
CA THR A 19 1.27 9.05 17.63
C THR A 19 2.00 9.84 16.56
N LYS A 20 2.68 9.14 15.65
CA LYS A 20 3.29 9.74 14.45
C LYS A 20 2.51 9.32 13.22
N THR A 21 2.24 10.29 12.34
CA THR A 21 1.68 10.00 11.02
C THR A 21 2.83 9.71 10.08
N VAL A 22 2.77 8.58 9.38
CA VAL A 22 3.69 8.22 8.30
C VAL A 22 2.90 8.26 7.00
N GLU A 23 3.42 8.98 6.01
CA GLU A 23 2.84 9.07 4.67
C GLU A 23 3.65 8.19 3.71
N MET A 24 2.94 7.51 2.80
CA MET A 24 3.55 6.63 1.81
C MET A 24 2.93 6.88 0.45
N ASP A 25 3.80 7.06 -0.55
CA ASP A 25 3.40 7.15 -1.94
C ASP A 25 3.57 5.78 -2.61
N VAL A 26 2.49 5.26 -3.18
CA VAL A 26 2.50 4.03 -3.98
C VAL A 26 2.13 4.40 -5.40
N LYS A 27 3.03 4.15 -6.37
CA LYS A 27 2.71 4.40 -7.77
C LYS A 27 1.90 3.23 -8.30
N VAL A 28 0.96 3.52 -9.19
CA VAL A 28 0.20 2.47 -9.90
C VAL A 28 1.17 1.49 -10.58
N ALA A 29 2.26 1.96 -11.17
CA ALA A 29 3.28 1.10 -11.78
C ALA A 29 3.95 0.11 -10.81
N ASP A 30 3.98 0.39 -9.50
CA ASP A 30 4.54 -0.51 -8.50
C ASP A 30 3.62 -1.73 -8.22
N LEU A 31 2.37 -1.67 -8.69
CA LEU A 31 1.39 -2.77 -8.65
C LEU A 31 1.38 -3.61 -9.93
N ALA A 32 2.23 -3.27 -10.91
CA ALA A 32 2.30 -3.99 -12.17
C ALA A 32 2.95 -5.36 -11.99
N PHE A 33 2.56 -6.31 -12.84
CA PHE A 33 3.20 -7.62 -12.97
C PHE A 33 3.82 -7.78 -14.35
N HIS A 34 4.80 -8.67 -14.45
CA HIS A 34 5.39 -9.00 -15.74
C HIS A 34 4.46 -9.96 -16.51
N ASP A 35 3.97 -9.51 -17.65
CA ASP A 35 3.14 -10.29 -18.57
C ASP A 35 4.04 -10.85 -19.69
N GLU A 36 4.27 -12.16 -19.66
CA GLU A 36 5.11 -12.84 -20.66
C GLU A 36 4.49 -12.83 -22.06
N GLY A 37 3.16 -12.81 -22.17
CA GLY A 37 2.45 -12.74 -23.44
C GLY A 37 2.62 -11.40 -24.14
N LYS A 38 2.68 -10.31 -23.35
CA LYS A 38 2.96 -8.95 -23.84
C LYS A 38 4.45 -8.59 -23.84
N LYS A 39 5.31 -9.44 -23.25
CA LYS A 39 6.74 -9.19 -23.04
C LYS A 39 7.00 -7.85 -22.37
N GLY A 40 6.25 -7.54 -21.32
CA GLY A 40 6.33 -6.24 -20.66
C GLY A 40 5.57 -6.17 -19.34
N TRP A 41 5.67 -5.01 -18.69
CA TRP A 41 4.93 -4.71 -17.46
C TRP A 41 3.48 -4.37 -17.79
N ASN A 42 2.55 -5.07 -17.15
CA ASN A 42 1.12 -4.84 -17.29
C ASN A 42 0.50 -4.56 -15.91
N ILE A 43 -0.52 -3.72 -15.90
CA ILE A 43 -1.35 -3.48 -14.72
C ILE A 43 -2.81 -3.77 -15.05
N GLU A 44 -3.48 -4.46 -14.14
CA GLU A 44 -4.91 -4.69 -14.22
C GLU A 44 -5.66 -3.62 -13.43
N ALA A 45 -6.68 -3.05 -14.06
CA ALA A 45 -7.66 -2.23 -13.37
C ALA A 45 -8.46 -3.12 -12.41
N GLY A 46 -8.75 -2.61 -11.22
CA GLY A 46 -9.44 -3.36 -10.19
C GLY A 46 -9.13 -2.88 -8.77
N ASP A 47 -9.62 -3.65 -7.81
CA ASP A 47 -9.44 -3.38 -6.39
C ASP A 47 -8.22 -4.11 -5.85
N PHE A 48 -7.32 -3.36 -5.23
CA PHE A 48 -6.15 -3.88 -4.53
C PHE A 48 -6.33 -3.70 -3.02
N MET A 49 -5.95 -4.72 -2.25
CA MET A 49 -5.90 -4.65 -0.80
C MET A 49 -4.45 -4.46 -0.36
N LEU A 50 -4.11 -3.27 0.12
CA LEU A 50 -2.79 -3.04 0.71
C LEU A 50 -2.82 -3.57 2.14
N GLN A 51 -1.80 -4.34 2.53
CA GLN A 51 -1.66 -4.83 3.90
C GLN A 51 -0.51 -4.07 4.57
N LEU A 52 -0.82 -3.34 5.64
CA LEU A 52 0.18 -2.57 6.38
C LEU A 52 0.36 -3.17 7.76
N GLY A 53 1.62 -3.33 8.14
CA GLY A 53 2.05 -3.99 9.35
C GLY A 53 3.54 -3.74 9.57
N ASN A 54 4.04 -4.11 10.75
CA ASN A 54 5.48 -4.08 11.02
C ASN A 54 6.17 -5.40 10.62
N SER A 55 5.40 -6.43 10.27
CA SER A 55 5.89 -7.70 9.72
C SER A 55 4.76 -8.38 8.93
N PRO A 56 5.08 -9.35 8.04
CA PRO A 56 4.06 -10.10 7.31
C PRO A 56 3.08 -10.86 8.23
N GLY A 57 3.56 -11.27 9.42
CA GLY A 57 2.73 -11.93 10.44
C GLY A 57 1.96 -10.97 11.36
N HIS A 58 2.17 -9.66 11.24
CA HIS A 58 1.55 -8.65 12.10
C HIS A 58 1.06 -7.46 11.25
N ILE A 59 -0.11 -7.66 10.64
CA ILE A 59 -0.82 -6.68 9.83
C ILE A 59 -1.79 -5.91 10.73
N SER A 60 -1.66 -4.58 10.77
CA SER A 60 -2.52 -3.68 11.54
C SER A 60 -3.63 -3.03 10.72
N GLN A 61 -3.44 -2.87 9.40
CA GLN A 61 -4.41 -2.21 8.51
C GLN A 61 -4.50 -2.87 7.13
N LYS A 62 -5.69 -2.76 6.52
CA LYS A 62 -5.98 -3.33 5.20
C LYS A 62 -6.80 -2.37 4.31
N PRO A 63 -6.31 -1.16 3.98
CA PRO A 63 -7.05 -0.26 3.10
C PRO A 63 -7.22 -0.87 1.70
N LYS A 64 -8.36 -0.58 1.07
CA LYS A 64 -8.64 -0.92 -0.33
C LYS A 64 -8.35 0.30 -1.20
N ILE A 65 -7.69 0.06 -2.32
CA ILE A 65 -7.47 1.07 -3.36
C ILE A 65 -8.05 0.56 -4.68
N ALA A 66 -8.63 1.46 -5.47
CA ALA A 66 -9.17 1.12 -6.78
C ALA A 66 -8.27 1.74 -7.85
N VAL A 67 -7.73 0.90 -8.74
CA VAL A 67 -7.04 1.33 -9.96
C VAL A 67 -8.07 1.33 -11.08
N LYS A 68 -8.31 2.52 -11.65
CA LYS A 68 -9.25 2.73 -12.77
C LYS A 68 -8.50 2.88 -14.07
#